data_AF-A0AAV4EWV0-F1
#
_entry.id   AF-A0AAV4EWV0-F1
#
_cell.length_a   1.000
_cell.length_b   1.000
_cell.length_c   1.000
_cell.angle_alpha   90.00
_cell.angle_beta   90.00
_cell.angle_gamma   90.00
#
_symmetry.space_group_name_H-M   'P 1'
#
loop_
_entity.id
_entity.type
_entity.pdbx_description
1 polymer ?
#
loop_
_entity_poly.entity_id
_entity_poly.type
_entity_poly.pdbx_seq_one_letter_code
_entity_poly.pdbx_strand_id
1 'polypeptide(L)'
;MLNNLNARISRLETNVRSGAIGGCESGVVGPLSPRQPTATIKFQGHFLTPPSISLALSDITTADAGNPVSVQVRPSALTRTSATVNITDLGEPNNVASAFIAYMACPSNSSPTVHGNTNAAG
;
A
#
# COMPACT_ATOMS: atom_id res chain seq x y z
N MET A 1 1.59 -39.43 -6.64
CA MET A 1 0.61 -38.42 -6.20
C MET A 1 1.02 -37.70 -4.91
N LEU A 2 1.39 -38.43 -3.85
CA LEU A 2 1.74 -37.84 -2.54
C LEU A 2 2.89 -36.81 -2.59
N ASN A 3 3.95 -37.08 -3.36
CA ASN A 3 5.10 -36.17 -3.49
C ASN A 3 4.74 -34.84 -4.16
N ASN A 4 3.77 -34.85 -5.08
CA ASN A 4 3.31 -33.64 -5.77
C ASN A 4 2.42 -32.77 -4.86
N LEU A 5 1.67 -33.40 -3.95
CA LEU A 5 0.90 -32.70 -2.93
C LEU A 5 1.81 -32.03 -1.89
N ASN A 6 2.85 -32.72 -1.41
CA ASN A 6 3.81 -32.16 -0.46
C ASN A 6 4.61 -30.98 -1.04
N ALA A 7 5.01 -31.07 -2.31
CA ALA A 7 5.67 -29.96 -3.00
C ALA A 7 4.74 -28.73 -3.15
N ARG A 8 3.45 -28.96 -3.42
CA ARG A 8 2.44 -27.89 -3.49
C ARG A 8 2.16 -27.27 -2.13
N ILE A 9 2.06 -28.06 -1.06
CA ILE A 9 1.88 -27.57 0.31
C ILE A 9 3.10 -26.75 0.75
N SER A 10 4.31 -27.24 0.53
CA SER A 10 5.53 -26.52 0.90
C SER A 10 5.68 -25.20 0.12
N ARG A 11 5.28 -25.16 -1.17
CA ARG A 11 5.16 -23.90 -1.92
C ARG A 11 4.05 -23.00 -1.39
N LEU A 12 2.91 -23.55 -0.99
CA LEU A 12 1.80 -22.77 -0.42
C LEU A 12 2.23 -22.16 0.93
N GLU A 13 2.89 -22.92 1.78
CA GLU A 13 3.45 -22.45 3.05
C GLU A 13 4.55 -21.43 2.84
N THR A 14 5.42 -21.65 1.85
CA THR A 14 6.42 -20.67 1.44
C THR A 14 5.72 -19.40 0.95
N ASN A 15 4.66 -19.52 0.15
CA ASN A 15 3.91 -18.38 -0.38
C ASN A 15 3.11 -17.64 0.70
N VAL A 16 2.55 -18.34 1.69
CA VAL A 16 1.89 -17.74 2.86
C VAL A 16 2.93 -17.01 3.73
N ARG A 17 4.04 -17.68 4.07
CA ARG A 17 5.14 -17.09 4.85
C ARG A 17 5.84 -15.96 4.09
N SER A 18 5.83 -16.02 2.77
CA SER A 18 6.39 -15.01 1.88
C SER A 18 5.42 -13.88 1.56
N GLY A 19 4.21 -13.91 2.11
CA GLY A 19 3.17 -12.95 1.81
C GLY A 19 2.66 -13.00 0.36
N ALA A 20 3.13 -13.91 -0.49
CA ALA A 20 2.50 -14.19 -1.79
C ALA A 20 1.05 -14.73 -1.63
N ILE A 21 0.73 -15.26 -0.46
CA ILE A 21 -0.63 -15.55 0.04
C ILE A 21 -0.77 -14.81 1.39
N GLY A 22 -0.53 -13.50 1.38
CA GLY A 22 -0.83 -12.58 2.48
C GLY A 22 -2.00 -11.72 2.06
N GLY A 23 -3.06 -11.66 2.85
CA GLY A 23 -4.21 -10.81 2.55
C GLY A 23 -3.79 -9.34 2.40
N CYS A 24 -4.57 -8.56 1.65
CA CYS A 24 -4.38 -7.12 1.65
C CYS A 24 -4.66 -6.55 3.05
N GLU A 25 -3.86 -5.60 3.48
CA GLU A 25 -4.17 -4.77 4.65
C GLU A 25 -4.88 -3.50 4.17
N SER A 26 -5.85 -3.02 4.93
CA SER A 26 -6.56 -1.77 4.61
C SER A 26 -6.81 -0.94 5.86
N GLY A 27 -6.92 0.38 5.67
CA GLY A 27 -7.26 1.29 6.75
C GLY A 27 -7.49 2.71 6.24
N VAL A 28 -7.58 3.65 7.16
CA VAL A 28 -7.73 5.08 6.88
C VAL A 28 -6.67 5.85 7.64
N VAL A 29 -6.10 6.87 7.02
CA VAL A 29 -5.14 7.79 7.63
C VAL A 29 -5.62 9.23 7.51
N GLY A 30 -5.49 9.99 8.59
CA GLY A 30 -5.91 11.38 8.68
C GLY A 30 -6.30 11.80 10.10
N PRO A 31 -6.74 13.05 10.28
CA PRO A 31 -6.92 14.05 9.23
C PRO A 31 -5.57 14.60 8.72
N LEU A 32 -5.42 14.70 7.41
CA LEU A 32 -4.37 15.48 6.74
C LEU A 32 -4.88 16.90 6.52
N SER A 33 -4.01 17.90 6.61
CA SER A 33 -4.35 19.32 6.42
C SER A 33 -3.21 20.05 5.71
N PRO A 34 -3.39 21.30 5.25
CA PRO A 34 -2.29 22.08 4.67
C PRO A 34 -1.07 22.22 5.60
N ARG A 35 -1.27 22.22 6.92
CA ARG A 35 -0.19 22.27 7.92
C ARG A 35 0.43 20.91 8.22
N GLN A 36 -0.28 19.82 7.89
CA GLN A 36 0.17 18.45 8.06
C GLN A 36 -0.26 17.63 6.83
N PRO A 37 0.40 17.83 5.68
CA PRO A 37 -0.01 17.22 4.41
C PRO A 37 0.49 15.78 4.27
N THR A 38 1.28 15.29 5.23
CA THR A 38 1.93 13.98 5.18
C THR A 38 1.46 13.12 6.34
N ALA A 39 1.23 11.84 6.06
CA ALA A 39 1.07 10.81 7.07
C ALA A 39 1.85 9.54 6.74
N THR A 40 2.21 8.83 7.80
CA THR A 40 2.91 7.55 7.70
C THR A 40 1.96 6.43 8.12
N ILE A 41 1.68 5.53 7.19
CA ILE A 41 0.99 4.28 7.44
C ILE A 41 2.03 3.26 7.91
N LYS A 42 1.83 2.68 9.08
CA LYS A 42 2.59 1.52 9.54
C LYS A 42 1.72 0.29 9.33
N PHE A 43 2.20 -0.65 8.52
CA PHE A 43 1.49 -1.90 8.30
C PHE A 43 1.55 -2.75 9.57
N GLN A 44 0.44 -3.41 9.91
CA GLN A 44 0.38 -4.32 11.06
C GLN A 44 1.25 -5.56 10.82
N GLY A 45 1.32 -6.00 9.56
CA GLY A 45 2.20 -7.08 9.11
C GLY A 45 3.49 -6.57 8.45
N HIS A 46 4.42 -7.49 8.21
CA HIS A 46 5.57 -7.23 7.34
C HIS A 46 5.32 -7.93 6.01
N PHE A 47 5.22 -7.15 4.92
CA PHE A 47 5.31 -7.71 3.59
C PHE A 47 6.74 -8.22 3.33
N LEU A 48 6.93 -9.18 2.44
CA LEU A 48 8.31 -9.58 2.09
C LEU A 48 9.04 -8.52 1.26
N THR A 49 8.31 -7.94 0.31
CA THR A 49 8.74 -6.86 -0.56
C THR A 49 7.82 -5.67 -0.32
N PRO A 50 8.21 -4.44 -0.71
CA PRO A 50 7.28 -3.32 -0.73
C PRO A 50 5.98 -3.70 -1.47
N PRO A 51 4.81 -3.56 -0.83
CA PRO A 51 3.53 -3.95 -1.43
C PRO A 51 3.15 -3.03 -2.59
N SER A 52 2.07 -3.34 -3.30
CA SER A 52 1.34 -2.35 -4.09
C SER A 52 0.32 -1.69 -3.19
N ILE A 53 0.22 -0.36 -3.24
CA ILE A 53 -0.75 0.42 -2.44
C ILE A 53 -1.73 1.14 -3.35
N SER A 54 -3.03 0.93 -3.09
CA SER A 54 -4.11 1.75 -3.63
C SER A 54 -4.52 2.78 -2.59
N LEU A 55 -4.75 4.02 -3.04
CA LEU A 55 -5.14 5.14 -2.21
C LEU A 55 -6.45 5.74 -2.74
N ALA A 56 -7.36 6.05 -1.84
CA ALA A 56 -8.61 6.73 -2.15
C ALA A 56 -8.86 7.85 -1.15
N LEU A 57 -9.38 8.98 -1.63
CA LEU A 57 -9.91 10.01 -0.76
C LEU A 57 -11.20 9.47 -0.12
N SER A 58 -11.20 9.26 1.20
CA SER A 58 -12.38 8.72 1.90
C SER A 58 -13.31 9.82 2.38
N ASP A 59 -12.75 10.96 2.78
CA ASP A 59 -13.51 12.13 3.22
C ASP A 59 -12.68 13.40 3.00
N ILE A 60 -13.34 14.52 2.77
CA ILE A 60 -12.74 15.83 2.52
C ILE A 60 -13.63 16.96 3.03
N THR A 61 -13.02 17.84 3.81
CA THR A 61 -13.63 19.09 4.26
C THR A 61 -12.99 20.25 3.54
N THR A 62 -13.82 21.11 2.95
CA THR A 62 -13.37 22.32 2.27
C THR A 62 -13.26 23.50 3.23
N ALA A 63 -12.32 24.39 2.99
CA ALA A 63 -12.19 25.65 3.73
C ALA A 63 -13.30 26.64 3.37
N ASP A 64 -13.73 26.61 2.11
CA ASP A 64 -14.79 27.44 1.54
C ASP A 64 -15.63 26.59 0.56
N ALA A 65 -16.95 26.56 0.76
CA ALA A 65 -17.86 25.80 -0.09
C ALA A 65 -18.01 26.37 -1.51
N GLY A 66 -17.60 27.64 -1.72
CA GLY A 66 -17.66 28.31 -3.03
C GLY A 66 -16.48 28.03 -3.96
N ASN A 67 -15.37 27.51 -3.43
CA ASN A 67 -14.15 27.28 -4.21
C ASN A 67 -14.06 25.82 -4.69
N PRO A 68 -13.52 25.56 -5.89
CA PRO A 68 -13.29 24.20 -6.36
C PRO A 68 -12.23 23.49 -5.52
N VAL A 69 -12.29 22.16 -5.47
CA VAL A 69 -11.25 21.32 -4.87
C VAL A 69 -10.44 20.67 -5.99
N SER A 70 -9.13 20.90 -5.99
CA SER A 70 -8.19 20.22 -6.87
C SER A 70 -7.12 19.58 -5.99
N VAL A 71 -7.13 18.25 -5.89
CA VAL A 71 -6.30 17.55 -4.92
C VAL A 71 -5.61 16.33 -5.54
N GLN A 72 -4.37 16.12 -5.14
CA GLN A 72 -3.59 14.95 -5.48
C GLN A 72 -3.16 14.22 -4.22
N VAL A 73 -3.30 12.89 -4.21
CA VAL A 73 -2.85 12.01 -3.14
C VAL A 73 -1.82 11.05 -3.72
N ARG A 74 -0.61 11.02 -3.17
CA ARG A 74 0.50 10.20 -3.69
C ARG A 74 1.29 9.55 -2.55
N PRO A 75 1.73 8.29 -2.72
CA PRO A 75 2.76 7.75 -1.87
C PRO A 75 4.11 8.41 -2.22
N SER A 76 4.84 8.89 -1.22
CA SER A 76 6.18 9.46 -1.37
C SER A 76 7.29 8.46 -1.03
N ALA A 77 6.98 7.46 -0.21
CA ALA A 77 7.86 6.34 0.10
C ALA A 77 7.03 5.08 0.37
N LEU A 78 7.54 3.92 -0.02
CA LEU A 78 6.89 2.63 0.21
C LEU A 78 7.94 1.57 0.55
N THR A 79 7.77 0.94 1.71
CA THR A 79 8.63 -0.13 2.21
C THR A 79 7.79 -1.35 2.53
N ARG A 80 8.44 -2.46 2.89
CA ARG A 80 7.78 -3.66 3.37
C ARG A 80 6.99 -3.49 4.69
N THR A 81 7.21 -2.41 5.43
CA THR A 81 6.61 -2.18 6.76
C THR A 81 5.82 -0.89 6.86
N SER A 82 5.93 0.00 5.88
CA SER A 82 5.28 1.31 5.94
C SER A 82 5.12 1.96 4.56
N ALA A 83 4.20 2.91 4.50
CA ALA A 83 4.07 3.86 3.40
C ALA A 83 4.01 5.28 3.95
N THR A 84 4.63 6.24 3.25
CA THR A 84 4.42 7.66 3.49
C THR A 84 3.50 8.18 2.40
N VAL A 85 2.40 8.82 2.78
CA VAL A 85 1.39 9.38 1.86
C VAL A 85 1.34 10.88 2.04
N ASN A 86 1.33 11.60 0.92
CA ASN A 86 1.19 13.04 0.86
C ASN A 86 -0.12 13.41 0.18
N ILE A 87 -0.80 14.41 0.71
CA ILE A 87 -1.85 15.16 0.03
C ILE A 87 -1.28 16.49 -0.47
N THR A 88 -1.66 16.89 -1.67
CA THR A 88 -1.30 18.17 -2.26
C THR A 88 -2.55 18.81 -2.81
N ASP A 89 -2.88 19.99 -2.28
CA ASP A 89 -3.93 20.84 -2.82
C ASP A 89 -3.33 21.71 -3.93
N LEU A 90 -3.85 21.52 -5.13
CA LEU A 90 -3.45 22.16 -6.37
C LEU A 90 -4.41 23.28 -6.77
N GLY A 91 -5.42 23.58 -5.93
CA GLY A 91 -6.36 24.67 -6.16
C GLY A 91 -5.70 26.03 -5.95
N GLU A 92 -6.17 27.03 -6.68
CA GLU A 92 -5.85 28.44 -6.43
C GLU A 92 -7.16 29.24 -6.31
N PRO A 93 -7.58 29.66 -5.10
CA PRO A 93 -6.92 29.41 -3.81
C PRO A 93 -7.01 27.93 -3.36
N ASN A 94 -6.05 27.50 -2.54
CA ASN A 94 -6.12 26.21 -1.84
C ASN A 94 -7.41 26.16 -1.01
N ASN A 95 -8.15 25.06 -1.13
CA ASN A 95 -9.47 24.89 -0.52
C ASN A 95 -9.62 23.63 0.34
N VAL A 96 -8.58 22.83 0.54
CA VAL A 96 -8.64 21.65 1.42
C VAL A 96 -8.37 22.05 2.87
N ALA A 97 -9.37 21.92 3.75
CA ALA A 97 -9.21 22.13 5.19
C ALA A 97 -8.73 20.86 5.90
N SER A 98 -9.37 19.72 5.61
CA SER A 98 -8.95 18.42 6.10
C SER A 98 -9.31 17.29 5.13
N ALA A 99 -8.54 16.21 5.12
CA ALA A 99 -8.83 15.04 4.31
C ALA A 99 -8.47 13.74 5.04
N PHE A 100 -9.23 12.68 4.77
CA PHE A 100 -8.92 11.32 5.17
C PHE A 100 -8.65 10.48 3.93
N ILE A 101 -7.61 9.65 4.00
CA ILE A 101 -7.18 8.79 2.90
C ILE A 101 -7.39 7.34 3.32
N ALA A 102 -8.28 6.65 2.62
CA ALA A 102 -8.36 5.19 2.69
C ALA A 102 -7.20 4.57 1.90
N TYR A 103 -6.67 3.46 2.40
CA TYR A 103 -5.63 2.70 1.72
C TYR A 103 -5.96 1.21 1.69
N MET A 104 -5.42 0.54 0.67
CA MET A 104 -5.31 -0.91 0.60
C MET A 104 -3.91 -1.27 0.12
N ALA A 105 -3.16 -1.99 0.93
CA ALA A 105 -1.82 -2.48 0.63
C ALA A 105 -1.89 -4.00 0.40
N CYS A 106 -1.55 -4.44 -0.81
CA CYS A 106 -1.56 -5.86 -1.19
C CYS A 106 -0.14 -6.31 -1.56
N PRO A 107 0.19 -7.59 -1.36
CA PRO A 107 1.44 -8.13 -1.89
C PRO A 107 1.55 -7.86 -3.38
N SER A 108 2.66 -7.27 -3.79
CA SER A 108 2.95 -7.06 -5.20
C SER A 108 3.55 -8.33 -5.78
N ASN A 109 3.07 -8.73 -6.96
CA ASN A 109 3.66 -9.77 -7.78
C ASN A 109 4.85 -9.25 -8.60
N SER A 110 5.40 -8.08 -8.27
CA SER A 110 6.74 -7.69 -8.73
C SER A 110 7.74 -8.62 -8.04
N SER A 111 7.85 -9.83 -8.59
CA SER A 111 8.70 -10.90 -8.11
C SER A 111 10.12 -10.36 -7.88
N PRO A 112 10.77 -10.63 -6.72
CA PRO A 112 12.21 -10.80 -6.79
C PRO A 112 12.45 -11.93 -7.81
N THR A 113 13.34 -11.74 -8.77
CA THR A 113 13.78 -12.80 -9.67
C THR A 113 14.16 -14.01 -8.82
N VAL A 114 13.29 -15.02 -8.78
CA VAL A 114 13.63 -16.32 -8.21
C VAL A 114 14.58 -16.91 -9.22
N HIS A 115 15.89 -16.74 -9.01
CA HIS A 115 16.89 -17.50 -9.73
C HIS A 115 16.52 -18.97 -9.54
N GLY A 116 16.12 -19.63 -10.63
CA GLY A 116 15.80 -21.04 -10.62
C GLY A 116 16.96 -21.79 -10.01
N ASN A 117 16.68 -22.58 -8.97
CA ASN A 117 17.65 -23.49 -8.41
C ASN A 117 18.08 -24.47 -9.52
N THR A 118 19.27 -24.27 -10.10
CA THR A 118 19.82 -25.10 -11.18
C THR A 118 20.30 -26.47 -10.71
N ASN A 119 20.07 -26.85 -9.44
CA ASN A 119 20.51 -28.14 -8.90
C ASN A 119 19.40 -29.21 -8.87
N ALA A 120 18.59 -29.30 -9.92
CA ALA A 120 17.60 -30.37 -10.09
C ALA A 120 17.78 -31.15 -11.40
N ALA A 121 19.02 -31.24 -11.89
CA ALA A 121 19.43 -32.20 -12.91
C ALA A 121 20.78 -32.80 -12.50
N GLY A 122 20.72 -33.96 -11.84
CA GLY A 122 21.85 -34.78 -11.42
C GLY A 122 21.32 -36.07 -10.84
#